data_AF-Q09LL0-F1
#
_entry.id   AF-Q09LL0-F1
#
_cell.length_a   1.000
_cell.length_b   1.000
_cell.length_c   1.000
_cell.angle_alpha   90.00
_cell.angle_beta   90.00
_cell.angle_gamma   90.00
#
_symmetry.space_group_name_H-M   'P 1'
#
loop_
_entity.id
_entity.type
_entity.pdbx_description
1 polymer ?
#
loop_
_entity_poly.entity_id
_entity_poly.type
_entity_poly.pdbx_seq_one_letter_code
_entity_poly.pdbx_strand_id
1 'polypeptide(L)'
;EDVLNDTRFERAMQFYFVYLRLDWLWSLNLFALILLNFLEKPLWCQKYAPHTCDQRDLYFLGQLPYLSKTESLIYEALTLVILVLDIFYPLSYEGLNLFWKNSMNKLKVLLLFILACDILVFMLSSGPFRVAPYIRVVFLIMTIRELRMCAVTLVGIVGTYINVLALSLLFLLFASWLAYVTFEDTPQGKTIFTSYGTTLYQMFVLF
;
A
#
# COMPACT_ATOMS: atom_id res chain seq x y z
N GLU A 1 -11.25 -2.04 -31.22
CA GLU A 1 -11.34 -1.98 -32.69
C GLU A 1 -10.43 -0.91 -33.28
N ASP A 2 -10.28 0.27 -32.66
CA ASP A 2 -9.34 1.31 -33.15
C ASP A 2 -7.86 0.89 -33.18
N VAL A 3 -7.45 0.01 -32.25
CA VAL A 3 -6.07 -0.49 -32.24
C VAL A 3 -5.78 -1.35 -33.46
N LEU A 4 -6.80 -1.98 -34.11
CA LEU A 4 -6.74 -3.03 -35.16
C LEU A 4 -6.67 -2.55 -36.63
N ASN A 5 -6.78 -1.24 -36.89
CA ASN A 5 -6.93 -0.70 -38.26
C ASN A 5 -5.77 0.16 -38.79
N ASP A 6 -4.64 0.25 -38.07
CA ASP A 6 -3.54 1.15 -38.44
C ASP A 6 -2.42 0.41 -39.21
N THR A 7 -1.87 1.01 -40.27
CA THR A 7 -0.74 0.45 -41.05
C THR A 7 0.54 0.29 -40.23
N ARG A 8 0.57 0.86 -39.02
CA ARG A 8 1.62 0.72 -38.02
C ARG A 8 1.56 -0.58 -37.20
N PHE A 9 0.62 -1.48 -37.51
CA PHE A 9 0.40 -2.72 -36.78
C PHE A 9 1.64 -3.56 -36.57
N GLU A 10 2.38 -3.79 -37.65
CA GLU A 10 3.51 -4.72 -37.63
C GLU A 10 4.59 -4.23 -36.66
N ARG A 11 4.86 -2.93 -36.66
CA ARG A 11 5.82 -2.30 -35.75
C ARG A 11 5.31 -2.29 -34.30
N ALA A 12 4.05 -1.97 -34.08
CA ALA A 12 3.44 -1.99 -32.74
C ALA A 12 3.42 -3.41 -32.14
N MET A 13 3.15 -4.42 -32.99
CA MET A 13 3.15 -5.83 -32.62
C MET A 13 4.56 -6.32 -32.25
N GLN A 14 5.60 -5.89 -32.97
CA GLN A 14 6.99 -6.18 -32.59
C GLN A 14 7.33 -5.63 -31.20
N PHE A 15 6.99 -4.36 -30.91
CA PHE A 15 7.21 -3.79 -29.58
C PHE A 15 6.41 -4.52 -28.49
N TYR A 16 5.17 -4.88 -28.77
CA TYR A 16 4.34 -5.66 -27.86
C TYR A 16 4.96 -7.03 -27.53
N PHE A 17 5.49 -7.75 -28.53
CA PHE A 17 6.19 -9.02 -28.28
C PHE A 17 7.49 -8.85 -27.49
N VAL A 18 8.25 -7.78 -27.74
CA VAL A 18 9.45 -7.47 -26.94
C VAL A 18 9.06 -7.20 -25.48
N TYR A 19 7.98 -6.45 -25.25
CA TYR A 19 7.45 -6.23 -23.90
C TYR A 19 7.09 -7.53 -23.20
N LEU A 20 6.34 -8.41 -23.87
CA LEU A 20 5.98 -9.73 -23.35
C LEU A 20 7.20 -10.60 -23.04
N ARG A 21 8.25 -10.56 -23.87
CA ARG A 21 9.49 -11.30 -23.60
C ARG A 21 10.22 -10.78 -22.36
N LEU A 22 10.09 -9.49 -22.07
CA LEU A 22 10.67 -8.83 -20.89
C LEU A 22 9.80 -8.95 -19.63
N ASP A 23 8.69 -9.68 -19.67
CA ASP A 23 7.75 -9.83 -18.53
C ASP A 23 8.41 -10.37 -17.26
N TRP A 24 9.40 -11.25 -17.41
CA TRP A 24 10.24 -11.71 -16.30
C TRP A 24 10.95 -10.55 -15.57
N LEU A 25 11.51 -9.58 -16.31
CA LEU A 25 12.23 -8.44 -15.74
C LEU A 25 11.28 -7.54 -14.94
N TRP A 26 10.10 -7.29 -15.49
CA TRP A 26 9.07 -6.47 -14.82
C TRP A 26 8.57 -7.15 -13.55
N SER A 27 8.32 -8.46 -13.62
CA SER A 27 7.93 -9.27 -12.45
C SER A 27 9.01 -9.28 -11.36
N LEU A 28 10.28 -9.41 -11.74
CA LEU A 28 11.40 -9.33 -10.81
C LEU A 28 11.48 -7.94 -10.15
N ASN A 29 11.26 -6.87 -10.90
CA ASN A 29 11.26 -5.51 -10.36
C ASN A 29 10.13 -5.29 -9.35
N LEU A 30 8.93 -5.80 -9.62
CA LEU A 30 7.82 -5.76 -8.66
C LEU A 30 8.16 -6.52 -7.38
N PHE A 31 8.75 -7.72 -7.50
CA PHE A 31 9.21 -8.47 -6.34
C PHE A 31 10.29 -7.70 -5.54
N ALA A 32 11.26 -7.10 -6.24
CA ALA A 32 12.29 -6.28 -5.62
C ALA A 32 11.70 -5.08 -4.86
N LEU A 33 10.70 -4.39 -5.43
CA LEU A 33 10.00 -3.27 -4.78
C LEU A 33 9.32 -3.68 -3.47
N ILE A 34 8.74 -4.88 -3.41
CA ILE A 34 8.15 -5.43 -2.18
C ILE A 34 9.25 -5.78 -1.17
N LEU A 35 10.27 -6.52 -1.61
CA LEU A 35 11.35 -6.98 -0.74
C LEU A 35 12.07 -5.80 -0.09
N LEU A 36 12.25 -4.71 -0.84
CA LEU A 36 12.86 -3.48 -0.38
C LEU A 36 12.05 -2.82 0.76
N ASN A 37 10.72 -2.99 0.82
CA ASN A 37 9.90 -2.53 1.95
C ASN A 37 10.25 -3.25 3.26
N PHE A 38 10.60 -4.55 3.20
CA PHE A 38 10.99 -5.33 4.38
C PHE A 38 12.45 -5.08 4.81
N LEU A 39 13.30 -4.77 3.84
CA LEU A 39 14.73 -4.54 4.04
C LEU A 39 15.06 -3.08 4.38
N GLU A 40 14.13 -2.15 4.21
CA GLU A 40 14.29 -0.77 4.65
C GLU A 40 14.13 -0.63 6.17
N LYS A 41 14.86 0.33 6.75
CA LYS A 41 14.63 0.72 8.15
C LYS A 41 13.21 1.26 8.28
N PRO A 42 12.39 0.74 9.21
CA PRO A 42 11.00 1.14 9.31
C PRO A 42 10.87 2.54 9.93
N LEU A 43 9.80 3.25 9.58
CA LEU A 43 9.57 4.66 9.96
C LEU A 43 9.55 4.91 11.48
N TRP A 44 9.03 3.95 12.25
CA TRP A 44 8.97 4.06 13.71
C TRP A 44 10.36 4.06 14.37
N CYS A 45 11.35 3.47 13.71
CA CYS A 45 12.73 3.42 14.20
C CYS A 45 13.31 4.83 14.40
N GLN A 46 13.07 5.75 13.45
CA GLN A 46 13.62 7.11 13.52
C GLN A 46 12.96 7.97 14.61
N LYS A 47 11.70 7.68 14.96
CA LYS A 47 10.92 8.54 15.87
C LYS A 47 11.19 8.25 17.35
N TYR A 48 11.41 6.99 17.72
CA TYR A 48 11.44 6.58 19.13
C TYR A 48 12.86 6.34 19.66
N ALA A 49 13.81 5.87 18.84
CA ALA A 49 15.22 5.83 19.20
C ALA A 49 16.13 5.54 17.99
N PRO A 50 16.94 6.51 17.53
CA PRO A 50 17.78 6.35 16.34
C PRO A 50 18.88 5.28 16.50
N HIS A 51 19.26 4.95 17.75
CA HIS A 51 20.32 3.99 18.06
C HIS A 51 19.84 2.55 18.27
N THR A 52 18.53 2.32 18.49
CA THR A 52 18.03 1.00 18.90
C THR A 52 17.92 0.02 17.75
N CYS A 53 17.74 0.49 16.51
CA CYS A 53 17.63 -0.40 15.35
C CYS A 53 18.98 -0.84 14.77
N ASP A 54 20.07 -0.17 15.18
CA ASP A 54 21.42 -0.62 14.86
C ASP A 54 21.91 -1.66 15.89
N GLN A 55 21.37 -1.63 17.12
CA GLN A 55 21.70 -2.55 18.21
C GLN A 55 20.72 -3.73 18.31
N ARG A 56 20.78 -4.65 17.34
CA ARG A 56 19.85 -5.80 17.26
C ARG A 56 20.00 -6.81 18.38
N ASP A 57 21.20 -6.95 18.94
CA ASP A 57 21.47 -7.91 20.00
C ASP A 57 20.81 -7.49 21.33
N LEU A 58 20.41 -6.21 21.46
CA LEU A 58 19.75 -5.69 22.65
C LEU A 58 18.22 -5.69 22.57
N TYR A 59 17.62 -5.71 21.37
CA TYR A 59 16.18 -5.53 21.18
C TYR A 59 15.57 -6.67 20.36
N PHE A 60 14.37 -7.14 20.76
CA PHE A 60 13.60 -8.15 20.04
C PHE A 60 13.02 -7.60 18.72
N LEU A 61 13.89 -7.38 17.74
CA LEU A 61 13.56 -6.96 16.39
C LEU A 61 13.47 -8.19 15.46
N GLY A 62 12.85 -8.02 14.28
CA GLY A 62 12.89 -9.04 13.24
C GLY A 62 14.33 -9.39 12.84
N GLN A 63 14.58 -10.66 12.51
CA GLN A 63 15.91 -11.17 12.17
C GLN A 63 16.43 -10.73 10.77
N LEU A 64 15.64 -10.00 9.97
CA LEU A 64 16.02 -9.59 8.62
C LEU A 64 16.95 -8.36 8.63
N PRO A 65 18.09 -8.38 7.88
CA PRO A 65 19.04 -7.28 7.86
C PRO A 65 18.49 -6.03 7.15
N TYR A 66 18.13 -5.00 7.92
CA TYR A 66 17.95 -3.63 7.43
C TYR A 66 19.17 -3.08 6.67
N LEU A 67 18.90 -2.45 5.53
CA LEU A 67 19.89 -1.75 4.71
C LEU A 67 20.26 -0.40 5.31
N SER A 68 21.47 0.05 4.99
CA SER A 68 21.90 1.43 5.25
C SER A 68 21.15 2.43 4.37
N LYS A 69 21.20 3.73 4.73
CA LYS A 69 20.54 4.80 3.97
C LYS A 69 21.03 4.84 2.52
N THR A 70 22.33 4.68 2.30
CA THR A 70 22.96 4.71 0.98
C THR A 70 22.59 3.50 0.14
N GLU A 71 22.62 2.30 0.71
CA GLU A 71 22.24 1.08 0.00
C GLU A 71 20.77 1.09 -0.40
N SER A 72 19.87 1.41 0.54
CA SER A 72 18.42 1.51 0.27
C SER A 72 18.14 2.46 -0.90
N LEU A 73 18.85 3.59 -0.93
CA LEU A 73 18.67 4.63 -1.93
C LEU A 73 19.21 4.23 -3.32
N ILE A 74 20.29 3.46 -3.39
CA ILE A 74 20.79 2.89 -4.66
C ILE A 74 19.77 1.91 -5.23
N TYR A 75 19.25 0.97 -4.42
CA TYR A 75 18.28 0.00 -4.89
C TYR A 75 16.93 0.65 -5.26
N GLU A 76 16.51 1.66 -4.50
CA GLU A 76 15.29 2.41 -4.83
C GLU A 76 15.44 3.19 -6.14
N ALA A 77 16.56 3.87 -6.37
CA ALA A 77 16.82 4.55 -7.63
C ALA A 77 16.87 3.56 -8.82
N LEU A 78 17.50 2.40 -8.63
CA LEU A 78 17.56 1.35 -9.66
C LEU A 78 16.17 0.82 -10.02
N THR A 79 15.37 0.47 -9.01
CA THR A 79 14.00 -0.04 -9.21
C THR A 79 13.08 1.03 -9.82
N LEU A 80 13.27 2.31 -9.46
CA LEU A 80 12.57 3.43 -10.08
C LEU A 80 12.87 3.53 -11.58
N VAL A 81 14.14 3.45 -11.99
CA VAL A 81 14.51 3.51 -13.41
C VAL A 81 13.85 2.37 -14.20
N ILE A 82 13.86 1.16 -13.65
CA ILE A 82 13.18 0.01 -14.29
C ILE A 82 11.67 0.24 -14.35
N LEU A 83 11.06 0.80 -13.30
CA LEU A 83 9.63 1.11 -13.25
C LEU A 83 9.23 2.21 -14.25
N VAL A 84 10.08 3.23 -14.44
CA VAL A 84 9.90 4.27 -15.48
C VAL A 84 9.85 3.59 -16.86
N LEU A 85 10.81 2.70 -17.14
CA LEU A 85 10.83 1.97 -18.40
C LEU A 85 9.56 1.14 -18.59
N ASP A 86 9.11 0.38 -17.58
CA ASP A 86 7.87 -0.42 -17.64
C ASP A 86 6.64 0.45 -17.92
N ILE A 87 6.47 1.57 -17.21
CA ILE A 87 5.26 2.41 -17.33
C ILE A 87 5.19 3.16 -18.65
N PHE A 88 6.34 3.60 -19.19
CA PHE A 88 6.38 4.30 -20.47
C PHE A 88 6.53 3.36 -21.67
N TYR A 89 6.85 2.08 -21.49
CA TYR A 89 6.92 1.13 -22.60
C TYR A 89 5.60 1.00 -23.39
N PRO A 90 4.41 0.93 -22.75
CA PRO A 90 3.12 0.94 -23.44
C PRO A 90 2.88 2.12 -24.37
N LEU A 91 3.53 3.27 -24.13
CA LEU A 91 3.45 4.42 -25.01
C LEU A 91 3.93 4.10 -26.43
N SER A 92 4.90 3.18 -26.57
CA SER A 92 5.50 2.79 -27.86
C SER A 92 4.55 2.00 -28.75
N TYR A 93 3.66 1.18 -28.19
CA TYR A 93 2.75 0.32 -28.96
C TYR A 93 1.27 0.76 -28.90
N GLU A 94 0.80 1.42 -27.84
CA GLU A 94 -0.58 1.95 -27.75
C GLU A 94 -0.75 3.32 -28.42
N GLY A 95 0.32 4.12 -28.46
CA GLY A 95 0.30 5.51 -28.92
C GLY A 95 -0.16 6.53 -27.87
N LEU A 96 0.20 7.79 -28.09
CA LEU A 96 0.13 8.85 -27.08
C LEU A 96 -1.31 9.18 -26.63
N ASN A 97 -2.23 9.38 -27.58
CA ASN A 97 -3.61 9.77 -27.24
C ASN A 97 -4.35 8.66 -26.48
N LEU A 98 -4.13 7.39 -26.84
CA LEU A 98 -4.80 6.26 -26.21
C LEU A 98 -4.25 6.02 -24.79
N PHE A 99 -2.92 6.10 -24.64
CA PHE A 99 -2.25 5.99 -23.34
C PHE A 99 -2.78 7.05 -22.35
N TRP A 100 -2.87 8.32 -22.78
CA TRP A 100 -3.40 9.41 -21.97
C TRP A 100 -4.93 9.42 -21.87
N LYS A 101 -5.67 8.56 -22.56
CA LYS A 101 -7.12 8.42 -22.36
C LYS A 101 -7.42 7.46 -21.21
N ASN A 102 -6.59 6.43 -21.02
CA ASN A 102 -6.77 5.40 -20.00
C ASN A 102 -6.48 5.93 -18.58
N SER A 103 -7.49 5.92 -17.71
CA SER A 103 -7.36 6.35 -16.31
C SER A 103 -6.33 5.55 -15.52
N MET A 104 -6.13 4.27 -15.84
CA MET A 104 -5.14 3.43 -15.15
C MET A 104 -3.70 3.89 -15.43
N ASN A 105 -3.40 4.19 -16.70
CA ASN A 105 -2.07 4.66 -17.10
C ASN A 105 -1.80 6.05 -16.51
N LYS A 106 -2.81 6.94 -16.47
CA LYS A 106 -2.72 8.22 -15.75
C LYS A 106 -2.36 8.04 -14.28
N LEU A 107 -3.05 7.11 -13.59
CA LEU A 107 -2.84 6.90 -12.16
C LEU A 107 -1.45 6.28 -11.89
N LYS A 108 -0.98 5.36 -12.75
CA LYS A 108 0.40 4.83 -12.68
C LYS A 108 1.44 5.93 -12.85
N VAL A 109 1.28 6.82 -13.84
CA VAL A 109 2.19 7.95 -14.08
C VAL A 109 2.16 8.94 -12.91
N LEU A 110 0.98 9.23 -12.34
CA LEU A 110 0.85 10.10 -11.17
C LEU A 110 1.56 9.51 -9.95
N LEU A 111 1.36 8.22 -9.66
CA LEU A 111 2.05 7.54 -8.56
C LEU A 111 3.57 7.49 -8.77
N LEU A 112 4.02 7.32 -10.01
CA LEU A 112 5.44 7.30 -10.37
C LEU A 112 6.08 8.67 -10.09
N PHE A 113 5.37 9.74 -10.44
CA PHE A 113 5.81 11.10 -10.14
C PHE A 113 5.91 11.35 -8.63
N ILE A 114 4.90 10.93 -7.85
CA ILE A 114 4.96 11.06 -6.38
C ILE A 114 6.13 10.27 -5.80
N LEU A 115 6.38 9.04 -6.28
CA LEU A 115 7.51 8.21 -5.83
C LEU A 115 8.86 8.87 -6.14
N ALA A 116 9.01 9.46 -7.33
CA ALA A 116 10.23 10.20 -7.70
C ALA A 116 10.44 11.43 -6.80
N CYS A 117 9.38 12.18 -6.48
CA CYS A 117 9.45 13.30 -5.54
C CYS A 117 9.81 12.84 -4.12
N ASP A 118 9.26 11.72 -3.62
CA ASP A 118 9.58 11.17 -2.30
C ASP A 118 11.07 10.80 -2.18
N ILE A 119 11.64 10.19 -3.23
CA ILE A 119 13.08 9.86 -3.31
C ILE A 119 13.94 11.14 -3.30
N LEU A 120 13.56 12.16 -4.07
CA LEU A 120 14.27 13.45 -4.06
C LEU A 120 14.21 14.09 -2.68
N VAL A 121 13.05 14.09 -2.01
CA VAL A 121 12.94 14.61 -0.64
C VAL A 121 13.80 13.81 0.33
N PHE A 122 13.86 12.48 0.21
CA PHE A 122 14.68 11.61 1.05
C PHE A 122 16.19 11.81 0.87
N MET A 123 16.62 12.14 -0.35
CA MET A 123 18.00 12.55 -0.66
C MET A 123 18.36 13.85 0.05
N LEU A 124 17.51 14.87 -0.06
CA LEU A 124 17.79 16.21 0.47
C LEU A 124 17.55 16.34 1.98
N SER A 125 16.60 15.60 2.54
CA SER A 125 16.18 15.73 3.93
C SER A 125 15.94 14.37 4.58
N SER A 126 16.35 14.24 5.84
CA SER A 126 16.10 13.04 6.67
C SER A 126 14.77 13.18 7.40
N GLY A 127 13.69 13.48 6.66
CA GLY A 127 12.35 13.61 7.24
C GLY A 127 11.82 12.26 7.76
N PRO A 128 11.05 12.24 8.86
CA PRO A 128 10.52 11.01 9.46
C PRO A 128 9.31 10.43 8.71
N PHE A 129 8.82 11.11 7.66
CA PHE A 129 7.64 10.72 6.91
C PHE A 129 8.06 10.27 5.51
N ARG A 130 7.81 9.00 5.17
CA ARG A 130 8.11 8.42 3.86
C ARG A 130 6.85 7.76 3.31
N VAL A 131 6.43 8.18 2.12
CA VAL A 131 5.22 7.66 1.47
C VAL A 131 5.55 6.51 0.52
N ALA A 132 6.81 6.40 0.09
CA ALA A 132 7.27 5.36 -0.84
C ALA A 132 6.79 3.93 -0.50
N PRO A 133 6.89 3.43 0.76
CA PRO A 133 6.46 2.07 1.08
C PRO A 133 5.00 1.79 0.74
N TYR A 134 4.11 2.76 0.96
CA TYR A 134 2.67 2.62 0.67
C TYR A 134 2.40 2.65 -0.84
N ILE A 135 3.07 3.55 -1.56
CA ILE A 135 2.92 3.68 -3.02
C ILE A 135 3.37 2.39 -3.72
N ARG A 136 4.44 1.75 -3.25
CA ARG A 136 4.92 0.47 -3.80
C ARG A 136 3.86 -0.64 -3.72
N VAL A 137 3.13 -0.73 -2.61
CA VAL A 137 2.03 -1.69 -2.45
C VAL A 137 0.87 -1.38 -3.39
N VAL A 138 0.52 -0.10 -3.54
CA VAL A 138 -0.52 0.33 -4.49
C VAL A 138 -0.12 -0.02 -5.93
N PHE A 139 1.15 0.19 -6.30
CA PHE A 139 1.66 -0.21 -7.62
C PHE A 139 1.49 -1.70 -7.90
N LEU A 140 1.81 -2.54 -6.92
CA LEU A 140 1.61 -3.99 -7.05
C LEU A 140 0.15 -4.35 -7.31
N ILE A 141 -0.78 -3.77 -6.54
CA ILE A 141 -2.22 -4.02 -6.70
C ILE A 141 -2.70 -3.58 -8.09
N MET A 142 -2.19 -2.45 -8.60
CA MET A 142 -2.57 -1.95 -9.91
C MET A 142 -2.00 -2.75 -11.08
N THR A 143 -0.80 -3.30 -10.92
CA THR A 143 -0.09 -4.02 -11.98
C THR A 143 -0.60 -5.45 -12.13
N ILE A 144 -0.87 -6.16 -11.03
CA ILE A 144 -1.40 -7.52 -11.10
C ILE A 144 -2.91 -7.49 -11.33
N ARG A 145 -3.35 -8.01 -12.48
CA ARG A 145 -4.76 -8.01 -12.89
C ARG A 145 -5.68 -8.68 -11.87
N GLU A 146 -5.27 -9.82 -11.32
CA GLU A 146 -6.06 -10.58 -10.34
C GLU A 146 -6.29 -9.78 -9.06
N LEU A 147 -5.22 -9.17 -8.51
CA LEU A 147 -5.31 -8.30 -7.33
C LEU A 147 -6.20 -7.08 -7.58
N ARG A 148 -6.10 -6.47 -8.77
CA ARG A 148 -6.97 -5.37 -9.15
C ARG A 148 -8.44 -5.79 -9.19
N MET A 149 -8.74 -6.97 -9.74
CA MET A 149 -10.10 -7.49 -9.78
C MET A 149 -10.64 -7.72 -8.37
N CYS A 150 -9.84 -8.32 -7.49
CA CYS A 150 -10.18 -8.47 -6.08
C CYS A 150 -10.44 -7.12 -5.39
N ALA A 151 -9.61 -6.12 -5.64
CA ALA A 151 -9.77 -4.78 -5.08
C ALA A 151 -11.06 -4.10 -5.56
N VAL A 152 -11.40 -4.22 -6.85
CA VAL A 152 -12.66 -3.68 -7.40
C VAL A 152 -13.87 -4.39 -6.79
N THR A 153 -13.82 -5.72 -6.65
CA THR A 153 -14.87 -6.49 -5.99
C THR A 153 -15.03 -6.07 -4.53
N LEU A 154 -13.93 -5.87 -3.81
CA LEU A 154 -13.94 -5.39 -2.43
C LEU A 154 -14.62 -4.02 -2.33
N VAL A 155 -14.25 -3.06 -3.19
CA VAL A 155 -14.88 -1.73 -3.24
C VAL A 155 -16.38 -1.85 -3.56
N GLY A 156 -16.79 -2.78 -4.42
CA GLY A 156 -18.19 -3.04 -4.74
C GLY A 156 -19.03 -3.47 -3.54
N ILE A 157 -18.47 -4.24 -2.61
CA ILE A 157 -19.18 -4.73 -1.41
C ILE A 157 -19.06 -3.79 -0.19
N VAL A 158 -18.16 -2.80 -0.22
CA VAL A 158 -17.93 -1.88 0.92
C VAL A 158 -19.22 -1.15 1.33
N GLY A 159 -20.08 -0.78 0.38
CA GLY A 159 -21.33 -0.08 0.70
C GLY A 159 -22.28 -0.90 1.58
N THR A 160 -22.50 -2.17 1.24
CA THR A 160 -23.35 -3.05 2.05
C THR A 160 -22.67 -3.42 3.37
N TYR A 161 -21.35 -3.62 3.36
CA TYR A 161 -20.57 -3.85 4.56
C TYR A 161 -20.69 -2.71 5.57
N ILE A 162 -20.60 -1.45 5.14
CA ILE A 162 -20.76 -0.27 6.01
C ILE A 162 -22.16 -0.22 6.64
N ASN A 163 -23.21 -0.60 5.91
CA ASN A 163 -24.57 -0.63 6.46
C ASN A 163 -24.72 -1.68 7.59
N VAL A 164 -24.17 -2.88 7.39
CA VAL A 164 -24.16 -3.93 8.42
C VAL A 164 -23.30 -3.51 9.60
N LEU A 165 -22.14 -2.90 9.35
CA LEU A 165 -21.26 -2.37 10.39
C LEU A 165 -21.95 -1.28 11.21
N ALA A 166 -22.71 -0.38 10.58
CA ALA A 166 -23.48 0.65 11.28
C ALA A 166 -24.55 0.05 12.21
N LEU A 167 -25.24 -1.01 11.76
CA LEU A 167 -26.19 -1.74 12.60
C LEU A 167 -25.50 -2.44 13.77
N SER A 168 -24.34 -3.06 13.52
CA SER A 168 -23.52 -3.68 14.56
C SER A 168 -23.03 -2.67 15.61
N LEU A 169 -22.58 -1.48 15.17
CA LEU A 169 -22.20 -0.39 16.07
C LEU A 169 -23.39 0.12 16.88
N LEU A 170 -24.57 0.25 16.27
CA LEU A 170 -25.79 0.65 16.99
C LEU A 170 -26.14 -0.39 18.07
N PHE A 171 -26.07 -1.68 17.74
CA PHE A 171 -26.26 -2.76 18.68
C PHE A 171 -25.25 -2.68 19.84
N LEU A 172 -23.95 -2.52 19.54
CA LEU A 172 -22.91 -2.39 20.55
C LEU A 172 -23.15 -1.20 21.48
N LEU A 173 -23.52 -0.03 20.94
CA LEU A 173 -23.82 1.16 21.73
C LEU A 173 -24.99 0.92 22.70
N PHE A 174 -26.07 0.28 22.22
CA PHE A 174 -27.25 -0.02 23.03
C PHE A 174 -26.97 -1.09 24.09
N ALA A 175 -26.30 -2.18 23.71
CA ALA A 175 -25.92 -3.25 24.62
C ALA A 175 -24.97 -2.74 25.71
N SER A 176 -24.00 -1.91 25.34
CA SER A 176 -23.07 -1.28 26.28
C SER A 176 -23.77 -0.33 27.25
N TRP A 177 -24.79 0.38 26.77
CA TRP A 177 -25.57 1.29 27.63
C TRP A 177 -26.42 0.51 28.62
N LEU A 178 -27.09 -0.54 28.15
CA LEU A 178 -27.89 -1.43 28.99
C LEU A 178 -27.01 -2.11 30.04
N ALA A 179 -25.85 -2.63 29.64
CA ALA A 179 -24.88 -3.24 30.56
C ALA A 179 -24.40 -2.22 31.61
N TYR A 180 -24.07 -1.00 31.19
CA TYR A 180 -23.62 0.06 32.10
C TYR A 180 -24.69 0.39 33.15
N VAL A 181 -25.93 0.64 32.74
CA VAL A 181 -27.05 0.95 33.66
C VAL A 181 -27.40 -0.24 34.55
N THR A 182 -27.38 -1.46 34.02
CA THR A 182 -27.75 -2.67 34.80
C THR A 182 -26.73 -2.98 35.88
N PHE A 183 -25.44 -2.76 35.62
CA PHE A 183 -24.37 -3.10 36.54
C PHE A 183 -23.86 -1.93 37.38
N GLU A 184 -24.43 -0.72 37.24
CA GLU A 184 -23.96 0.52 37.88
C GLU A 184 -23.71 0.35 39.40
N ASP A 185 -24.65 -0.26 40.11
CA ASP A 185 -24.59 -0.45 41.57
C ASP A 185 -23.98 -1.80 42.02
N THR A 186 -23.55 -2.63 41.08
CA THR A 186 -22.99 -3.95 41.38
C THR A 186 -21.47 -3.89 41.61
N PRO A 187 -20.85 -4.86 42.32
CA PRO A 187 -19.40 -4.94 42.42
C PRO A 187 -18.70 -5.08 41.05
N GLN A 188 -19.38 -5.64 40.05
CA GLN A 188 -18.89 -5.70 38.68
C GLN A 188 -18.88 -4.32 38.01
N GLY A 189 -19.85 -3.45 38.33
CA GLY A 189 -19.87 -2.03 37.94
C GLY A 189 -18.63 -1.26 38.38
N LYS A 190 -18.23 -1.46 39.64
CA LYS A 190 -17.10 -0.75 40.26
C LYS A 190 -15.72 -1.20 39.78
N THR A 191 -15.63 -2.38 39.17
CA THR A 191 -14.34 -2.99 38.78
C THR A 191 -14.15 -3.08 37.27
N ILE A 192 -15.21 -3.36 36.52
CA ILE A 192 -15.16 -3.62 35.07
C ILE A 192 -15.89 -2.53 34.28
N PHE A 193 -17.05 -2.06 34.75
CA PHE A 193 -17.92 -1.09 34.06
C PHE A 193 -17.87 0.31 34.67
N THR A 194 -16.66 0.80 34.93
CA THR A 194 -16.43 2.09 35.64
C THR A 194 -16.93 3.32 34.89
N SER A 195 -17.02 3.25 33.57
CA SER A 195 -17.52 4.31 32.70
C SER A 195 -18.21 3.69 31.47
N TYR A 196 -19.02 4.48 30.78
CA TYR A 196 -19.63 4.02 29.54
C TYR A 196 -18.59 3.63 28.48
N GLY A 197 -17.47 4.37 28.37
CA GLY A 197 -16.40 4.07 27.41
C GLY A 197 -15.65 2.77 27.72
N THR A 198 -15.35 2.52 29.00
CA THR A 198 -14.74 1.24 29.41
C THR A 198 -15.70 0.08 29.20
N THR A 199 -16.99 0.28 29.48
CA THR A 199 -18.04 -0.71 29.22
C THR A 199 -18.17 -1.03 27.74
N LEU A 200 -18.15 -0.02 26.87
CA LEU A 200 -18.19 -0.19 25.43
C LEU A 200 -17.00 -1.00 24.91
N TYR A 201 -15.79 -0.72 25.40
CA TYR A 201 -14.61 -1.50 25.04
C TYR A 201 -14.74 -2.97 25.50
N GLN A 202 -15.19 -3.21 26.73
CA GLN A 202 -15.37 -4.58 27.24
C GLN A 202 -16.45 -5.34 26.47
N MET A 203 -17.56 -4.68 26.12
CA MET A 203 -18.61 -5.27 25.29
C MET A 203 -18.16 -5.50 23.84
N PHE A 204 -17.33 -4.61 23.28
CA PHE A 204 -16.73 -4.80 21.95
C PHE A 204 -15.76 -5.98 21.89
N VAL A 205 -15.00 -6.25 22.97
CA VAL A 205 -14.11 -7.43 23.03
C VAL A 205 -14.91 -8.72 23.24
N LEU A 206 -16.07 -8.64 23.90
CA LEU A 206 -16.92 -9.79 24.20
C LEU A 206 -17.69 -10.32 22.98
N PHE A 207 -18.15 -9.42 22.10
CA PHE A 207 -18.94 -9.73 20.90
C PHE A 207 -18.09 -9.75 19.63
#